data_AF-A0A9X2B5T2-F1
#
_entry.id   AF-A0A9X2B5T2-F1
#
_cell.length_a   1.000
_cell.length_b   1.000
_cell.length_c   1.000
_cell.angle_alpha   90.00
_cell.angle_beta   90.00
_cell.angle_gamma   90.00
#
_symmetry.space_group_name_H-M   'P 1'
#
loop_
_entity.id
_entity.type
_entity.pdbx_description
1 polymer ?
#
loop_
_entity_poly.entity_id
_entity_poly.type
_entity_poly.pdbx_seq_one_letter_code
_entity_poly.pdbx_strand_id
1 'polypeptide(L)'
;MKPYRWTIMLLLLAMIFGCSDSLKPGNDGAQPPSTAQTETPAGTDSADPKEPSAIEPATEGADVIDMHGMVENRELLDAFIGQSEGSQRLIRYTIEGDPIYHDLTHKDGRVELRLDTTEDKFGQGQVRTYSCSKLNREETDTYISYILTGCDGESKNMELLHISFDVSKQDRFEFVLKYGPFGTHEINTVEQKLLKDLGNGQMVEVSDYSLPEQDRQKIYRELVLAGYLNEKNLSSTCSLQNGNSYDLKVFINGGERHFQWKSCDSGPDGKQMTAAANEMIRIVQAGTDPITN
;
A
#
# COMPACT_ATOMS: atom_id res chain seq x y z
N MET A 1 41.25 10.26 -33.09
CA MET A 1 39.77 10.22 -33.19
C MET A 1 39.22 11.51 -32.60
N LYS A 2 38.46 12.28 -33.38
CA LYS A 2 37.94 13.61 -33.00
C LYS A 2 36.65 13.48 -32.17
N PRO A 3 36.40 14.32 -31.15
CA PRO A 3 35.10 14.37 -30.48
C PRO A 3 34.10 15.22 -31.29
N TYR A 4 32.92 14.65 -31.54
CA TYR A 4 31.81 15.32 -32.20
C TYR A 4 31.07 16.19 -31.19
N ARG A 5 30.99 17.50 -31.46
CA ARG A 5 30.13 18.45 -30.73
C ARG A 5 28.75 18.44 -31.37
N TRP A 6 27.71 18.12 -30.59
CA TRP A 6 26.32 18.30 -31.00
C TRP A 6 25.82 19.66 -30.50
N THR A 7 25.41 20.51 -31.43
CA THR A 7 24.78 21.80 -31.15
C THR A 7 23.29 21.63 -31.47
N ILE A 8 22.44 21.60 -30.44
CA ILE A 8 20.98 21.59 -30.63
C ILE A 8 20.51 23.03 -30.76
N MET A 9 19.90 23.31 -31.91
CA MET A 9 19.36 24.60 -32.32
C MET A 9 17.96 24.77 -31.70
N LEU A 10 17.81 25.79 -30.85
CA LEU A 10 16.52 26.18 -30.26
C LEU A 10 15.67 26.88 -31.33
N LEU A 11 14.50 26.33 -31.65
CA LEU A 11 13.54 26.94 -32.56
C LEU A 11 12.37 27.52 -31.74
N LEU A 12 12.38 28.83 -31.56
CA LEU A 12 11.31 29.63 -30.98
C LEU A 12 10.19 29.78 -32.00
N LEU A 13 9.04 29.17 -31.74
CA LEU A 13 7.79 29.46 -32.46
C LEU A 13 6.89 30.30 -31.55
N ALA A 14 6.81 31.60 -31.84
CA ALA A 14 5.79 32.48 -31.30
C ALA A 14 4.52 32.37 -32.16
N MET A 15 3.39 32.03 -31.56
CA MET A 15 2.07 32.14 -32.16
C MET A 15 1.22 33.06 -31.27
N ILE A 16 0.91 34.22 -31.84
CA ILE A 16 0.05 35.27 -31.31
C ILE A 16 -1.26 35.17 -32.09
N PHE A 17 -2.39 34.91 -31.42
CA PHE A 17 -3.76 35.30 -31.77
C PHE A 17 -4.56 35.14 -30.46
N GLY A 18 -5.30 36.10 -29.91
CA GLY A 18 -6.12 37.15 -30.53
C GLY A 18 -7.58 36.87 -30.15
N CYS A 19 -8.16 37.72 -29.29
CA CYS A 19 -9.46 37.62 -28.60
C CYS A 19 -10.69 37.40 -29.51
N SER A 20 -11.78 36.84 -28.93
CA SER A 20 -13.13 37.39 -29.10
C SER A 20 -14.11 36.90 -28.04
N ASP A 21 -14.62 37.83 -27.24
CA ASP A 21 -15.93 37.73 -26.57
C ASP A 21 -17.06 37.77 -27.61
N SER A 22 -18.20 37.14 -27.32
CA SER A 22 -19.54 37.68 -27.66
C SER A 22 -20.68 36.90 -26.99
N LEU A 23 -21.33 37.59 -26.05
CA LEU A 23 -22.78 37.85 -25.95
C LEU A 23 -23.77 36.68 -25.78
N LYS A 24 -24.42 36.69 -24.61
CA LYS A 24 -25.81 36.26 -24.39
C LYS A 24 -26.80 37.10 -25.22
N PRO A 25 -27.98 36.54 -25.49
CA PRO A 25 -29.21 37.21 -25.04
C PRO A 25 -30.18 36.26 -24.31
N GLY A 26 -30.98 36.82 -23.42
CA GLY A 26 -32.01 36.13 -22.64
C GLY A 26 -33.43 36.34 -23.17
N ASN A 27 -34.37 36.20 -22.22
CA ASN A 27 -35.84 36.33 -22.28
C ASN A 27 -36.60 35.14 -22.86
N ASP A 28 -37.76 34.72 -22.34
CA ASP A 28 -38.53 35.13 -21.16
C ASP A 28 -39.64 34.09 -20.96
N GLY A 29 -40.12 33.94 -19.72
CA GLY A 29 -41.56 33.89 -19.48
C GLY A 29 -42.24 32.53 -19.28
N ALA A 30 -42.71 32.38 -18.03
CA ALA A 30 -44.08 31.98 -17.65
C ALA A 30 -44.31 30.54 -17.16
N GLN A 31 -44.50 30.46 -15.84
CA GLN A 31 -45.13 29.39 -15.06
C GLN A 31 -46.67 29.61 -14.98
N PRO A 32 -47.47 28.74 -14.32
CA PRO A 32 -48.76 28.20 -14.77
C PRO A 32 -49.95 28.85 -14.02
N PRO A 33 -51.19 28.32 -14.12
CA PRO A 33 -51.69 27.47 -13.01
C PRO A 33 -52.74 26.39 -13.46
N SER A 34 -52.73 25.18 -12.88
CA SER A 34 -53.55 24.68 -11.75
C SER A 34 -55.03 24.39 -12.02
N THR A 35 -55.44 23.13 -11.75
CA THR A 35 -56.69 22.62 -11.10
C THR A 35 -57.11 21.30 -11.77
N ALA A 36 -57.83 20.34 -11.16
CA ALA A 36 -57.95 19.75 -9.82
C ALA A 36 -58.94 18.56 -9.99
N GLN A 37 -58.80 17.50 -9.18
CA GLN A 37 -59.83 16.47 -8.85
C GLN A 37 -60.23 15.47 -9.96
N THR A 38 -60.63 14.21 -9.75
CA THR A 38 -60.70 13.19 -8.67
C THR A 38 -61.07 11.87 -9.41
N GLU A 39 -60.75 10.70 -8.85
CA GLU A 39 -61.52 9.43 -8.88
C GLU A 39 -60.65 8.16 -9.04
N THR A 40 -60.74 7.29 -8.03
CA THR A 40 -60.34 5.87 -8.03
C THR A 40 -61.58 5.04 -8.42
N PRO A 41 -61.47 3.95 -9.21
CA PRO A 41 -61.36 2.64 -8.56
C PRO A 41 -60.55 1.55 -9.30
N ALA A 42 -60.07 0.60 -8.48
CA ALA A 42 -59.92 -0.84 -8.73
C ALA A 42 -58.88 -1.35 -9.75
N GLY A 43 -57.74 -1.79 -9.20
CA GLY A 43 -57.32 -3.20 -9.25
C GLY A 43 -56.66 -3.72 -10.52
N THR A 44 -55.33 -3.84 -10.50
CA THR A 44 -54.62 -4.94 -11.18
C THR A 44 -53.29 -5.21 -10.49
N ASP A 45 -53.02 -6.49 -10.23
CA ASP A 45 -51.72 -7.04 -9.84
C ASP A 45 -50.59 -6.49 -10.71
N SER A 46 -49.53 -6.00 -10.07
CA SER A 46 -48.22 -5.83 -10.69
C SER A 46 -47.18 -5.98 -9.60
N ALA A 47 -46.55 -7.15 -9.59
CA ALA A 47 -45.37 -7.42 -8.79
C ALA A 47 -44.28 -6.42 -9.17
N ASP A 48 -43.86 -5.61 -8.20
CA ASP A 48 -42.66 -4.79 -8.32
C ASP A 48 -41.46 -5.69 -8.61
N PRO A 49 -40.61 -5.35 -9.61
CA PRO A 49 -39.30 -5.96 -9.75
C PRO A 49 -38.49 -5.64 -8.49
N LYS A 50 -38.21 -6.69 -7.72
CA LYS A 50 -37.31 -6.69 -6.57
C LYS A 50 -36.02 -5.95 -6.92
N GLU A 51 -35.91 -4.74 -6.36
CA GLU A 51 -34.68 -3.96 -6.26
C GLU A 51 -33.51 -4.88 -5.90
N PRO A 52 -32.37 -4.87 -6.63
CA PRO A 52 -31.25 -5.71 -6.28
C PRO A 52 -30.76 -5.27 -4.91
N SER A 53 -31.00 -6.15 -3.93
CA SER A 53 -30.57 -6.05 -2.54
C SER A 53 -29.15 -5.49 -2.48
N ALA A 54 -29.03 -4.32 -1.86
CA ALA A 54 -27.75 -3.83 -1.34
C ALA A 54 -27.07 -4.99 -0.61
N ILE A 55 -25.84 -5.29 -1.01
CA ILE A 55 -25.06 -6.37 -0.44
C ILE A 55 -24.66 -5.91 0.96
N GLU A 56 -25.07 -6.71 1.94
CA GLU A 56 -24.70 -6.55 3.35
C GLU A 56 -23.18 -6.37 3.46
N PRO A 57 -22.69 -5.40 4.26
CA PRO A 57 -21.25 -5.25 4.48
C PRO A 57 -20.69 -6.57 5.01
N ALA A 58 -19.57 -7.02 4.43
CA ALA A 58 -18.83 -8.16 4.95
C ALA A 58 -18.58 -7.94 6.46
N THR A 59 -19.18 -8.78 7.30
CA THR A 59 -19.07 -8.65 8.75
C THR A 59 -17.76 -9.23 9.27
N GLU A 60 -17.14 -8.43 10.13
CA GLU A 60 -16.08 -8.71 11.11
C GLU A 60 -14.66 -9.00 10.58
N GLY A 61 -14.01 -7.94 10.09
CA GLY A 61 -12.57 -7.86 9.82
C GLY A 61 -12.22 -6.46 9.30
N ALA A 62 -10.98 -6.00 9.48
CA ALA A 62 -10.53 -4.80 8.78
C ALA A 62 -10.34 -5.12 7.27
N ASP A 63 -10.44 -4.11 6.41
CA ASP A 63 -10.15 -4.30 4.98
C ASP A 63 -8.64 -4.41 4.74
N VAL A 64 -8.25 -5.25 3.77
CA VAL A 64 -6.91 -5.15 3.19
C VAL A 64 -6.95 -4.02 2.18
N ILE A 65 -6.04 -3.07 2.31
CA ILE A 65 -6.03 -1.88 1.46
C ILE A 65 -4.73 -1.87 0.67
N ASP A 66 -4.82 -1.73 -0.65
CA ASP A 66 -3.70 -1.54 -1.57
C ASP A 66 -3.83 -0.18 -2.26
N MET A 67 -2.96 0.75 -1.89
CA MET A 67 -2.85 2.07 -2.52
C MET A 67 -1.53 2.14 -3.31
N HIS A 68 -1.48 1.47 -4.47
CA HIS A 68 -0.31 1.42 -5.35
C HIS A 68 0.91 0.71 -4.74
N GLY A 69 0.70 -0.44 -4.11
CA GLY A 69 1.75 -1.22 -3.45
C GLY A 69 1.99 -0.80 -2.00
N MET A 70 1.34 0.27 -1.53
CA MET A 70 1.21 0.60 -0.11
C MET A 70 0.09 -0.26 0.48
N VAL A 71 0.46 -1.42 1.01
CA VAL A 71 -0.49 -2.42 1.49
C VAL A 71 -0.65 -2.37 3.01
N GLU A 72 -1.90 -2.31 3.47
CA GLU A 72 -2.28 -2.38 4.88
C GLU A 72 -3.08 -3.64 5.19
N ASN A 73 -2.96 -4.13 6.43
CA ASN A 73 -3.66 -5.31 6.95
C ASN A 73 -3.49 -6.57 6.10
N ARG A 74 -2.34 -6.70 5.41
CA ARG A 74 -2.01 -7.83 4.52
C ARG A 74 -2.18 -9.18 5.21
N GLU A 75 -1.88 -9.26 6.49
CA GLU A 75 -2.01 -10.44 7.35
C GLU A 75 -3.44 -11.02 7.39
N LEU A 76 -4.46 -10.24 7.04
CA LEU A 76 -5.83 -10.72 6.95
C LEU A 76 -6.04 -11.61 5.71
N LEU A 77 -5.35 -11.34 4.59
CA LEU A 77 -5.29 -12.28 3.47
C LEU A 77 -4.51 -13.54 3.83
N ASP A 78 -3.42 -13.42 4.61
CA ASP A 78 -2.68 -14.57 5.11
C ASP A 78 -3.58 -15.47 5.98
N ALA A 79 -4.38 -14.87 6.86
CA ALA A 79 -5.33 -15.58 7.70
C ALA A 79 -6.45 -16.25 6.89
N PHE A 80 -6.98 -15.57 5.87
CA PHE A 80 -8.06 -16.08 5.02
C PHE A 80 -7.68 -17.36 4.26
N ILE A 81 -6.43 -17.50 3.80
CA ILE A 81 -5.95 -18.69 3.06
C ILE A 81 -6.10 -19.98 3.89
N GLY A 82 -5.92 -19.90 5.21
CA GLY A 82 -5.97 -21.06 6.11
C GLY A 82 -7.35 -21.45 6.61
N GLN A 83 -8.38 -20.66 6.27
CA GLN A 83 -9.74 -20.86 6.77
C GLN A 83 -10.57 -21.73 5.82
N SER A 84 -11.56 -22.45 6.37
CA SER A 84 -12.56 -23.22 5.59
C SER A 84 -13.85 -22.44 5.34
N GLU A 85 -14.07 -21.36 6.08
CA GLU A 85 -15.22 -20.47 6.04
C GLU A 85 -14.76 -19.04 6.36
N GLY A 86 -15.56 -18.04 6.02
CA GLY A 86 -15.24 -16.63 6.29
C GLY A 86 -15.20 -15.78 5.03
N SER A 87 -15.07 -14.48 5.22
CA SER A 87 -14.96 -13.49 4.15
C SER A 87 -13.83 -12.52 4.41
N GLN A 88 -13.20 -12.03 3.35
CA GLN A 88 -12.18 -10.99 3.41
C GLN A 88 -12.33 -10.05 2.22
N ARG A 89 -12.30 -8.74 2.48
CA ARG A 89 -12.30 -7.72 1.43
C ARG A 89 -10.87 -7.20 1.20
N LEU A 90 -10.51 -7.10 -0.07
CA LEU A 90 -9.35 -6.36 -0.55
C LEU A 90 -9.85 -5.15 -1.37
N ILE A 91 -9.43 -3.96 -0.99
CA ILE A 91 -9.69 -2.72 -1.72
C ILE A 91 -8.40 -2.33 -2.43
N ARG A 92 -8.46 -2.18 -3.76
CA ARG A 92 -7.34 -1.68 -4.55
C ARG A 92 -7.72 -0.36 -5.17
N TYR A 93 -6.91 0.66 -4.93
CA TYR A 93 -7.14 1.98 -5.51
C TYR A 93 -6.50 2.11 -6.89
N THR A 94 -7.23 2.71 -7.82
CA THR A 94 -6.68 3.19 -9.10
C THR A 94 -5.81 4.43 -8.89
N ILE A 95 -4.97 4.78 -9.87
CA ILE A 95 -4.03 5.91 -9.72
C ILE A 95 -4.74 7.24 -9.55
N GLU A 96 -6.01 7.30 -9.97
CA GLU A 96 -6.94 8.40 -9.78
C GLU A 96 -7.57 8.42 -8.37
N GLY A 97 -7.40 7.34 -7.60
CA GLY A 97 -7.93 7.19 -6.24
C GLY A 97 -9.31 6.55 -6.16
N ASP A 98 -9.80 5.91 -7.23
CA ASP A 98 -11.09 5.22 -7.20
C ASP A 98 -10.91 3.77 -6.69
N PRO A 99 -11.80 3.26 -5.80
CA PRO A 99 -11.65 1.94 -5.23
C PRO A 99 -12.20 0.84 -6.16
N ILE A 100 -11.49 -0.28 -6.21
CA ILE A 100 -11.94 -1.54 -6.80
C ILE A 100 -12.03 -2.58 -5.67
N TYR A 101 -13.24 -3.11 -5.44
CA TYR A 101 -13.48 -4.07 -4.36
C TYR A 101 -13.31 -5.51 -4.86
N HIS A 102 -12.55 -6.28 -4.10
CA HIS A 102 -12.33 -7.70 -4.29
C HIS A 102 -12.82 -8.41 -3.03
N ASP A 103 -14.09 -8.80 -3.04
CA ASP A 103 -14.70 -9.52 -1.91
C ASP A 103 -14.44 -11.02 -2.08
N LEU A 104 -13.76 -11.63 -1.12
CA LEU A 104 -13.50 -13.06 -1.07
C LEU A 104 -14.41 -13.71 -0.04
N THR A 105 -15.02 -14.84 -0.40
CA THR A 105 -15.83 -15.64 0.53
C THR A 105 -15.56 -17.12 0.31
N HIS A 106 -15.36 -17.87 1.38
CA HIS A 106 -15.35 -19.33 1.32
C HIS A 106 -16.78 -19.85 1.18
N LYS A 107 -17.04 -20.62 0.12
CA LYS A 107 -18.36 -21.15 -0.22
C LYS A 107 -18.23 -22.51 -0.88
N ASP A 108 -18.91 -23.52 -0.33
CA ASP A 108 -18.94 -24.89 -0.84
C ASP A 108 -17.54 -25.51 -1.07
N GLY A 109 -16.58 -25.21 -0.17
CA GLY A 109 -15.20 -25.70 -0.26
C GLY A 109 -14.38 -25.03 -1.37
N ARG A 110 -14.84 -23.90 -1.89
CA ARG A 110 -14.20 -23.05 -2.91
C ARG A 110 -14.10 -21.61 -2.40
N VAL A 111 -13.31 -20.79 -3.08
CA VAL A 111 -13.25 -19.34 -2.86
C VAL A 111 -14.04 -18.65 -3.96
N GLU A 112 -15.11 -17.95 -3.57
CA GLU A 112 -15.85 -17.04 -4.43
C GLU A 112 -15.18 -15.65 -4.37
N LEU A 113 -14.81 -15.10 -5.52
CA LEU A 113 -14.38 -13.71 -5.68
C LEU A 113 -15.52 -12.93 -6.31
N ARG A 114 -16.00 -11.89 -5.63
CA ARG A 114 -16.83 -10.84 -6.23
C ARG A 114 -15.96 -9.61 -6.49
N LEU A 115 -15.75 -9.31 -7.77
CA LEU A 115 -15.00 -8.16 -8.25
C LEU A 115 -15.98 -7.04 -8.61
N ASP A 116 -15.86 -5.90 -7.94
CA ASP A 116 -16.71 -4.74 -8.11
C ASP A 116 -15.88 -3.54 -8.60
N THR A 117 -16.21 -3.07 -9.80
CA THR A 117 -15.56 -1.92 -10.46
C THR A 117 -16.53 -0.75 -10.64
N THR A 118 -17.64 -0.72 -9.89
CA THR A 118 -18.71 0.28 -10.07
C THR A 118 -18.32 1.68 -9.59
N GLU A 119 -17.42 1.77 -8.61
CA GLU A 119 -16.90 3.03 -8.07
C GLU A 119 -15.66 3.55 -8.85
N ASP A 120 -15.12 2.75 -9.77
CA ASP A 120 -14.05 3.16 -10.69
C ASP A 120 -14.65 3.96 -11.86
N LYS A 121 -14.43 5.28 -11.88
CA LYS A 121 -15.01 6.19 -12.88
C LYS A 121 -14.57 5.87 -14.30
N PHE A 122 -13.40 5.25 -14.47
CA PHE A 122 -12.85 4.87 -15.77
C PHE A 122 -12.90 3.35 -16.00
N GLY A 123 -13.47 2.61 -15.04
CA GLY A 123 -13.62 1.16 -15.07
C GLY A 123 -14.76 0.68 -15.95
N GLN A 124 -14.99 -0.63 -15.93
CA GLN A 124 -16.08 -1.26 -16.69
C GLN A 124 -17.45 -1.07 -16.00
N GLY A 125 -17.50 -0.50 -14.79
CA GLY A 125 -18.74 -0.19 -14.09
C GLY A 125 -19.61 -1.40 -13.79
N GLN A 126 -19.00 -2.56 -13.52
CA GLN A 126 -19.70 -3.83 -13.41
C GLN A 126 -19.27 -4.61 -12.16
N VAL A 127 -20.12 -5.57 -11.80
CA VAL A 127 -19.84 -6.59 -10.79
C VAL A 127 -19.69 -7.93 -11.49
N ARG A 128 -18.61 -8.66 -11.21
CA ARG A 128 -18.37 -10.03 -11.70
C ARG A 128 -18.08 -10.97 -10.55
N THR A 129 -18.50 -12.22 -10.70
CA THR A 129 -18.23 -13.26 -9.71
C THR A 129 -17.46 -14.41 -10.35
N TYR A 130 -16.45 -14.90 -9.64
CA TYR A 130 -15.61 -16.02 -10.04
C TYR A 130 -15.61 -17.05 -8.91
N SER A 131 -15.73 -18.33 -9.26
CA SER A 131 -15.53 -19.43 -8.30
C SER A 131 -14.18 -20.08 -8.57
N CYS A 132 -13.32 -20.11 -7.57
CA CYS A 132 -11.96 -20.62 -7.65
C CYS A 132 -11.73 -21.71 -6.61
N SER A 133 -10.82 -22.64 -6.88
CA SER A 133 -10.54 -23.74 -5.95
C SER A 133 -9.91 -23.25 -4.64
N LYS A 134 -9.00 -22.27 -4.70
CA LYS A 134 -8.30 -21.71 -3.53
C LYS A 134 -7.56 -20.42 -3.84
N LEU A 135 -7.25 -19.66 -2.79
CA LEU A 135 -6.26 -18.59 -2.79
C LEU A 135 -4.90 -19.17 -2.36
N ASN A 136 -3.82 -18.84 -3.08
CA ASN A 136 -2.45 -19.17 -2.66
C ASN A 136 -1.66 -17.90 -2.43
N ARG A 137 -0.64 -18.03 -1.57
CA ARG A 137 0.40 -17.03 -1.38
C ARG A 137 1.71 -17.57 -1.94
N GLU A 138 2.29 -16.82 -2.84
CA GLU A 138 3.64 -17.04 -3.36
C GLU A 138 4.57 -15.98 -2.77
N GLU A 139 5.75 -16.41 -2.35
CA GLU A 139 6.77 -15.51 -1.82
C GLU A 139 8.13 -15.87 -2.40
N THR A 140 8.86 -14.84 -2.77
CA THR A 140 10.26 -14.91 -3.19
C THR A 140 11.09 -13.88 -2.43
N ASP A 141 12.38 -13.83 -2.72
CA ASP A 141 13.26 -12.81 -2.15
C ASP A 141 12.91 -11.38 -2.57
N THR A 142 12.07 -11.19 -3.60
CA THR A 142 11.78 -9.88 -4.21
C THR A 142 10.30 -9.50 -4.29
N TYR A 143 9.38 -10.43 -4.01
CA TYR A 143 7.95 -10.13 -3.98
C TYR A 143 7.13 -11.13 -3.16
N ILE A 144 5.93 -10.71 -2.78
CA ILE A 144 4.81 -11.57 -2.36
C ILE A 144 3.66 -11.38 -3.34
N SER A 145 3.00 -12.47 -3.74
CA SER A 145 1.80 -12.43 -4.58
C SER A 145 0.70 -13.31 -3.99
N TYR A 146 -0.55 -12.85 -4.13
CA TYR A 146 -1.77 -13.56 -3.75
C TYR A 146 -2.53 -13.93 -5.02
N ILE A 147 -2.67 -15.24 -5.28
CA ILE A 147 -3.15 -15.75 -6.56
C ILE A 147 -4.29 -16.74 -6.33
N LEU A 148 -5.48 -16.43 -6.87
CA LEU A 148 -6.56 -17.40 -6.97
C LEU A 148 -6.24 -18.41 -8.07
N THR A 149 -6.47 -19.69 -7.78
CA THR A 149 -6.18 -20.79 -8.71
C THR A 149 -7.36 -21.74 -8.86
N GLY A 150 -7.45 -22.41 -10.01
CA GLY A 150 -8.56 -23.31 -10.31
C GLY A 150 -9.88 -22.58 -10.52
N CYS A 151 -9.82 -21.37 -11.06
CA CYS A 151 -10.99 -20.55 -11.35
C CYS A 151 -11.81 -21.11 -12.53
N ASP A 152 -13.11 -20.93 -12.43
CA ASP A 152 -14.05 -21.22 -13.50
C ASP A 152 -13.88 -20.21 -14.65
N GLY A 153 -14.25 -20.60 -15.87
CA GLY A 153 -14.02 -19.80 -17.08
C GLY A 153 -12.65 -20.03 -17.72
N GLU A 154 -12.23 -19.07 -18.55
CA GLU A 154 -11.02 -19.17 -19.38
C GLU A 154 -9.72 -18.97 -18.58
N SER A 155 -9.70 -18.00 -17.66
CA SER A 155 -8.53 -17.75 -16.82
C SER A 155 -8.53 -18.68 -15.62
N LYS A 156 -7.60 -19.63 -15.57
CA LYS A 156 -7.48 -20.56 -14.45
C LYS A 156 -6.83 -19.97 -13.21
N ASN A 157 -6.05 -18.91 -13.39
CA ASN A 157 -5.35 -18.20 -12.32
C ASN A 157 -5.69 -16.70 -12.40
N MET A 158 -5.83 -16.05 -11.25
CA MET A 158 -6.09 -14.62 -11.15
C MET A 158 -5.24 -14.03 -10.03
N GLU A 159 -4.34 -13.10 -10.35
CA GLU A 159 -3.56 -12.37 -9.35
C GLU A 159 -4.45 -11.30 -8.71
N LEU A 160 -4.56 -11.35 -7.37
CA LEU A 160 -5.31 -10.38 -6.59
C LEU A 160 -4.43 -9.21 -6.14
N LEU A 161 -3.25 -9.53 -5.62
CA LEU A 161 -2.36 -8.58 -5.00
C LEU A 161 -0.91 -8.97 -5.25
N HIS A 162 -0.09 -8.01 -5.67
CA HIS A 162 1.35 -8.17 -5.86
C HIS A 162 2.08 -7.09 -5.09
N ILE A 163 3.00 -7.49 -4.21
CA ILE A 163 3.81 -6.59 -3.40
C ILE A 163 5.26 -6.81 -3.78
N SER A 164 5.83 -5.88 -4.54
CA SER A 164 7.24 -5.95 -4.91
C SER A 164 8.10 -5.21 -3.89
N PHE A 165 9.19 -5.85 -3.50
CA PHE A 165 10.23 -5.29 -2.66
C PHE A 165 11.61 -5.57 -3.28
N ASP A 166 11.72 -5.52 -4.60
CA ASP A 166 12.99 -5.69 -5.31
C ASP A 166 13.85 -4.41 -5.17
N VAL A 167 14.92 -4.48 -4.37
CA VAL A 167 15.82 -3.35 -4.12
C VAL A 167 16.63 -2.99 -5.36
N SER A 168 16.85 -3.94 -6.27
CA SER A 168 17.62 -3.72 -7.50
C SER A 168 16.87 -2.82 -8.50
N LYS A 169 15.55 -2.69 -8.34
CA LYS A 169 14.69 -1.80 -9.13
C LYS A 169 14.62 -0.38 -8.57
N GLN A 170 15.27 -0.10 -7.45
CA GLN A 170 15.28 1.23 -6.84
C GLN A 170 16.55 1.97 -7.26
N ASP A 171 16.39 3.20 -7.75
CA ASP A 171 17.51 4.07 -8.12
C ASP A 171 18.39 4.39 -6.91
N ARG A 172 17.74 4.55 -5.75
CA ARG A 172 18.40 4.77 -4.47
C ARG A 172 17.58 4.12 -3.38
N PHE A 173 18.25 3.36 -2.51
CA PHE A 173 17.71 2.90 -1.24
C PHE A 173 18.79 3.00 -0.16
N GLU A 174 18.62 3.96 0.74
CA GLU A 174 19.48 4.22 1.89
C GLU A 174 18.62 4.54 3.12
N PHE A 175 19.20 4.38 4.31
CA PHE A 175 18.52 4.72 5.55
C PHE A 175 19.49 5.14 6.65
N VAL A 176 18.95 5.83 7.64
CA VAL A 176 19.59 6.09 8.92
C VAL A 176 18.67 5.57 10.01
N LEU A 177 19.11 4.57 10.78
CA LEU A 177 18.39 4.05 11.94
C LEU A 177 19.21 4.32 13.19
N LYS A 178 18.72 5.21 14.06
CA LYS A 178 19.22 5.38 15.42
C LYS A 178 18.35 4.59 16.39
N TYR A 179 18.97 3.85 17.29
CA TYR A 179 18.25 2.96 18.20
C TYR A 179 18.93 2.78 19.56
N GLY A 180 18.20 2.19 20.50
CA GLY A 180 18.65 1.94 21.88
C GLY A 180 18.23 3.04 22.85
N PRO A 181 18.64 2.95 24.13
CA PRO A 181 18.39 4.00 25.11
C PRO A 181 19.02 5.32 24.63
N PHE A 182 18.22 6.36 24.43
CA PHE A 182 18.66 7.67 23.94
C PHE A 182 19.34 7.66 22.55
N GLY A 183 19.17 6.60 21.74
CA GLY A 183 19.72 6.52 20.39
C GLY A 183 21.24 6.34 20.34
N THR A 184 21.81 5.57 21.27
CA THR A 184 23.25 5.32 21.38
C THR A 184 23.83 4.50 20.22
N HIS A 185 22.99 3.76 19.48
CA HIS A 185 23.42 3.03 18.29
C HIS A 185 22.92 3.71 17.02
N GLU A 186 23.69 3.61 15.94
CA GLU A 186 23.34 4.17 14.63
C GLU A 186 23.78 3.26 13.49
N ILE A 187 22.88 2.99 12.56
CA ILE A 187 23.17 2.38 11.26
C ILE A 187 22.90 3.47 10.23
N ASN A 188 23.93 3.95 9.54
CA ASN A 188 23.82 5.06 8.61
C ASN A 188 24.43 4.64 7.28
N THR A 189 23.59 4.26 6.32
CA THR A 189 24.06 3.82 5.01
C THR A 189 24.37 5.00 4.08
N VAL A 190 23.91 6.20 4.42
CA VAL A 190 24.17 7.44 3.66
C VAL A 190 25.62 7.89 3.88
N GLU A 191 26.05 7.90 5.14
CA GLU A 191 27.41 8.27 5.55
C GLU A 191 28.34 7.05 5.69
N GLN A 192 27.85 5.85 5.38
CA GLN A 192 28.59 4.59 5.49
C GLN A 192 29.21 4.41 6.88
N LYS A 193 28.37 4.57 7.91
CA LYS A 193 28.77 4.59 9.30
C LYS A 193 27.93 3.64 10.14
N LEU A 194 28.59 2.96 11.08
CA LEU A 194 27.96 2.14 12.10
C LEU A 194 28.50 2.52 13.48
N LEU A 195 27.61 2.96 14.38
CA LEU A 195 27.93 3.29 15.76
C LEU A 195 27.31 2.25 16.70
N LYS A 196 28.13 1.65 17.57
CA LYS A 196 27.70 0.67 18.57
C LYS A 196 28.13 1.09 19.97
N ASP A 197 27.20 1.10 20.91
CA ASP A 197 27.48 1.15 22.35
C ASP A 197 27.82 -0.27 22.86
N LEU A 198 29.00 -0.41 23.48
CA LEU A 198 29.43 -1.67 24.11
C LEU A 198 29.10 -1.75 25.61
N GLY A 199 28.47 -0.70 26.15
CA GLY A 199 28.24 -0.51 27.57
C GLY A 199 29.44 0.14 28.28
N ASN A 200 29.23 0.54 29.54
CA ASN A 200 30.24 1.20 30.38
C ASN A 200 30.84 2.49 29.77
N GLY A 201 30.08 3.16 28.87
CA GLY A 201 30.52 4.37 28.17
C GLY A 201 31.51 4.12 27.03
N GLN A 202 31.72 2.86 26.61
CA GLN A 202 32.55 2.53 25.47
C GLN A 202 31.73 2.51 24.18
N MET A 203 32.17 3.31 23.20
CA MET A 203 31.56 3.38 21.88
C MET A 203 32.55 2.85 20.83
N VAL A 204 32.04 2.09 19.87
CA VAL A 204 32.78 1.69 18.66
C VAL A 204 32.11 2.32 17.46
N GLU A 205 32.89 3.04 16.67
CA GLU A 205 32.49 3.56 15.37
C GLU A 205 33.23 2.80 14.28
N VAL A 206 32.49 2.34 13.28
CA VAL A 206 33.02 1.74 12.05
C VAL A 206 32.69 2.70 10.91
N SER A 207 33.74 3.21 10.27
CA SER A 207 33.66 4.00 9.04
C SER A 207 33.73 3.09 7.80
N ASP A 208 33.35 3.62 6.64
CA ASP A 208 33.31 2.89 5.35
C ASP A 208 32.44 1.61 5.42
N TYR A 209 31.41 1.65 6.26
CA TYR A 209 30.46 0.56 6.43
C TYR A 209 29.50 0.49 5.23
N SER A 210 29.54 -0.63 4.52
CA SER A 210 28.62 -0.93 3.42
C SER A 210 27.81 -2.19 3.73
N LEU A 211 26.51 -2.14 3.46
CA LEU A 211 25.66 -3.33 3.52
C LEU A 211 25.80 -4.18 2.25
N PRO A 212 26.02 -5.50 2.37
CA PRO A 212 25.91 -6.41 1.23
C PRO A 212 24.54 -6.30 0.56
N GLU A 213 24.49 -6.51 -0.76
CA GLU A 213 23.25 -6.39 -1.54
C GLU A 213 22.13 -7.30 -1.01
N GLN A 214 22.47 -8.52 -0.59
CA GLN A 214 21.52 -9.46 -0.01
C GLN A 214 20.90 -8.94 1.29
N ASP A 215 21.68 -8.24 2.12
CA ASP A 215 21.19 -7.69 3.38
C ASP A 215 20.39 -6.41 3.14
N ARG A 216 20.78 -5.59 2.15
CA ARG A 216 19.96 -4.47 1.67
C ARG A 216 18.60 -4.96 1.17
N GLN A 217 18.56 -6.06 0.43
CA GLN A 217 17.32 -6.67 -0.08
C GLN A 217 16.40 -7.11 1.07
N LYS A 218 16.94 -7.82 2.07
CA LYS A 218 16.17 -8.22 3.26
C LYS A 218 15.62 -7.02 4.03
N ILE A 219 16.45 -6.01 4.26
CA ILE A 219 16.04 -4.79 4.97
C ILE A 219 14.95 -4.04 4.18
N TYR A 220 15.10 -3.93 2.86
CA TYR A 220 14.09 -3.29 2.02
C TYR A 220 12.75 -4.03 2.07
N ARG A 221 12.77 -5.39 2.03
CA ARG A 221 11.59 -6.23 2.26
C ARG A 221 10.90 -5.88 3.58
N GLU A 222 11.63 -5.85 4.70
CA GLU A 222 11.04 -5.55 6.01
C GLU A 222 10.35 -4.18 6.04
N LEU A 223 10.98 -3.16 5.46
CA LEU A 223 10.39 -1.82 5.40
C LEU A 223 9.13 -1.79 4.54
N VAL A 224 9.16 -2.40 3.35
CA VAL A 224 7.99 -2.49 2.46
C VAL A 224 6.82 -3.18 3.17
N LEU A 225 7.08 -4.32 3.83
CA LEU A 225 6.06 -5.05 4.57
C LEU A 225 5.61 -4.37 5.86
N ALA A 226 6.42 -3.45 6.38
CA ALA A 226 6.03 -2.54 7.44
C ALA A 226 5.22 -1.32 6.96
N GLY A 227 4.98 -1.21 5.65
CA GLY A 227 4.25 -0.08 5.07
C GLY A 227 4.97 1.26 5.27
N TYR A 228 6.30 1.30 5.17
CA TYR A 228 7.10 2.52 5.42
C TYR A 228 6.74 3.73 4.53
N LEU A 229 5.95 3.54 3.48
CA LEU A 229 5.48 4.62 2.63
C LEU A 229 4.18 5.27 3.13
N ASN A 230 3.45 4.57 4.00
CA ASN A 230 2.17 4.98 4.54
C ASN A 230 2.36 6.03 5.63
N GLU A 231 1.30 6.77 5.93
CA GLU A 231 1.23 7.54 7.17
C GLU A 231 1.21 6.58 8.35
N LYS A 232 1.95 6.91 9.42
CA LYS A 232 2.11 6.07 10.59
C LYS A 232 1.68 6.81 11.84
N ASN A 233 0.84 6.19 12.63
CA ASN A 233 0.45 6.69 13.95
C ASN A 233 1.38 6.11 15.01
N LEU A 234 2.47 6.81 15.26
CA LEU A 234 3.54 6.38 16.16
C LEU A 234 3.59 7.22 17.44
N SER A 235 3.79 6.56 18.57
CA SER A 235 4.02 7.19 19.86
C SER A 235 5.50 7.22 20.22
N SER A 236 5.99 8.42 20.56
CA SER A 236 7.29 8.65 21.17
C SER A 236 7.24 8.71 22.71
N THR A 237 6.07 8.44 23.30
CA THR A 237 5.84 8.53 24.75
C THR A 237 5.55 7.16 25.35
N CYS A 238 6.14 6.90 26.53
CA CYS A 238 5.92 5.67 27.29
C CYS A 238 5.49 6.04 28.71
N SER A 239 4.57 5.27 29.30
CA SER A 239 4.14 5.43 30.70
C SER A 239 5.29 5.21 31.70
N LEU A 240 6.29 4.42 31.31
CA LEU A 240 7.56 4.28 32.03
C LEU A 240 8.66 4.93 31.19
N GLN A 241 9.58 5.67 31.82
CA GLN A 241 10.72 6.31 31.13
C GLN A 241 11.73 5.31 30.53
N ASN A 242 11.46 4.01 30.61
CA ASN A 242 12.33 2.93 30.15
C ASN A 242 11.85 2.40 28.79
N GLY A 243 12.76 2.26 27.84
CA GLY A 243 12.49 1.69 26.52
C GLY A 243 13.49 2.17 25.48
N ASN A 244 13.68 1.37 24.43
CA ASN A 244 14.49 1.80 23.29
C ASN A 244 13.73 2.87 22.52
N SER A 245 14.42 3.95 22.17
CA SER A 245 13.92 4.89 21.17
C SER A 245 14.38 4.46 19.79
N TYR A 246 13.57 4.73 18.77
CA TYR A 246 13.91 4.55 17.38
C TYR A 246 13.69 5.86 16.63
N ASP A 247 14.66 6.21 15.79
CA ASP A 247 14.58 7.30 14.82
C ASP A 247 15.06 6.73 13.48
N LEU A 248 14.13 6.57 12.55
CA LEU A 248 14.38 5.97 11.24
C LEU A 248 14.12 7.00 10.15
N LYS A 249 15.13 7.26 9.33
CA LYS A 249 15.01 7.98 8.07
C LYS A 249 15.23 7.02 6.92
N VAL A 250 14.35 7.03 5.93
CA VAL A 250 14.45 6.21 4.72
C VAL A 250 14.51 7.13 3.50
N PHE A 251 15.51 6.93 2.65
CA PHE A 251 15.73 7.66 1.41
C PHE A 251 15.51 6.70 0.24
N ILE A 252 14.47 6.97 -0.55
CA ILE A 252 14.06 6.09 -1.66
C ILE A 252 13.73 6.91 -2.90
N ASN A 253 14.39 6.64 -4.03
CA ASN A 253 14.10 7.25 -5.36
C ASN A 253 13.85 8.78 -5.34
N GLY A 254 14.62 9.52 -4.53
CA GLY A 254 14.50 10.98 -4.38
C GLY A 254 13.51 11.47 -3.32
N GLY A 255 12.71 10.58 -2.72
CA GLY A 255 11.87 10.85 -1.56
C GLY A 255 12.55 10.53 -0.22
N GLU A 256 12.01 11.13 0.85
CA GLU A 256 12.40 10.87 2.23
C GLU A 256 11.15 10.53 3.06
N ARG A 257 11.32 9.63 4.02
CA ARG A 257 10.38 9.37 5.12
C ARG A 257 11.13 9.40 6.44
N HIS A 258 10.50 9.97 7.47
CA HIS A 258 11.08 10.08 8.81
C HIS A 258 10.07 9.60 9.84
N PHE A 259 10.51 8.68 10.70
CA PHE A 259 9.71 8.07 11.75
C PHE A 259 10.43 8.14 13.08
N GLN A 260 9.71 8.47 14.13
CA GLN A 260 10.21 8.47 15.51
C GLN A 260 9.20 7.80 16.42
N TRP A 261 9.65 6.79 17.18
CA TRP A 261 8.79 6.07 18.12
C TRP A 261 9.60 5.45 19.25
N LYS A 262 8.90 4.92 20.25
CA LYS A 262 9.51 4.13 21.31
C LYS A 262 9.04 2.68 21.24
N SER A 263 9.89 1.77 21.72
CA SER A 263 9.61 0.32 21.76
C SER A 263 8.37 -0.07 22.58
N CYS A 264 7.86 0.84 23.41
CA CYS A 264 6.64 0.62 24.19
C CYS A 264 5.35 0.88 23.41
N ASP A 265 5.45 1.44 22.20
CA ASP A 265 4.29 1.70 21.37
C ASP A 265 3.65 0.37 20.96
N SER A 266 2.51 0.08 21.59
CA SER A 266 1.75 -1.15 21.39
C SER A 266 0.63 -1.00 20.35
N GLY A 267 0.51 0.18 19.73
CA GLY A 267 -0.33 0.40 18.58
C GLY A 267 0.09 -0.47 17.39
N PRO A 268 -0.79 -0.68 16.40
CA PRO A 268 -0.48 -1.51 15.23
C PRO A 268 0.80 -1.06 14.51
N ASP A 269 0.91 0.24 14.19
CA ASP A 269 2.11 0.80 13.55
C ASP A 269 3.35 0.70 14.43
N GLY A 270 3.23 0.99 15.73
CA GLY A 270 4.33 0.87 16.68
C GLY A 270 4.91 -0.54 16.75
N LYS A 271 4.06 -1.56 16.79
CA LYS A 271 4.47 -2.97 16.76
C LYS A 271 5.14 -3.34 15.45
N GLN A 272 4.54 -2.96 14.32
CA GLN A 272 5.04 -3.27 12.99
C GLN A 272 6.40 -2.62 12.73
N MET A 273 6.53 -1.32 13.00
CA MET A 273 7.78 -0.57 12.83
C MET A 273 8.86 -1.04 13.81
N THR A 274 8.50 -1.39 15.05
CA THR A 274 9.47 -1.98 16.00
C THR A 274 9.96 -3.34 15.52
N ALA A 275 9.10 -4.20 14.97
CA ALA A 275 9.51 -5.48 14.41
C ALA A 275 10.48 -5.29 13.24
N ALA A 276 10.17 -4.40 12.30
CA ALA A 276 11.05 -4.07 11.18
C ALA A 276 12.40 -3.53 11.65
N ALA A 277 12.43 -2.56 12.58
CA ALA A 277 13.68 -2.02 13.10
C ALA A 277 14.53 -3.08 13.80
N ASN A 278 13.92 -3.96 14.60
CA ASN A 278 14.63 -5.07 15.25
C ASN A 278 15.25 -6.03 14.22
N GLU A 279 14.54 -6.32 13.14
CA GLU A 279 15.04 -7.19 12.08
C GLU A 279 16.18 -6.54 11.29
N MET A 280 16.09 -5.24 11.00
CA MET A 280 17.20 -4.46 10.41
C MET A 280 18.46 -4.54 11.28
N ILE A 281 18.30 -4.34 12.60
CA ILE A 281 19.39 -4.45 13.58
C ILE A 281 19.99 -5.86 13.56
N ARG A 282 19.15 -6.90 13.55
CA ARG A 282 19.58 -8.30 13.51
C ARG A 282 20.40 -8.62 12.27
N ILE A 283 19.95 -8.17 11.09
CA ILE A 283 20.64 -8.35 9.81
C ILE A 283 22.03 -7.70 9.85
N VAL A 284 22.09 -6.45 10.29
CA VAL A 284 23.36 -5.70 10.42
C VAL A 284 24.31 -6.33 11.42
N GLN A 285 23.81 -6.84 12.54
CA GLN A 285 24.63 -7.51 13.55
C GLN A 285 25.23 -8.81 13.00
N ALA A 286 24.41 -9.66 12.37
CA ALA A 286 24.87 -10.93 11.79
C ALA A 286 25.95 -10.74 10.72
N GLY A 287 25.84 -9.71 9.88
CA GLY A 287 26.86 -9.38 8.87
C GLY A 287 28.17 -8.82 9.44
N THR A 288 28.21 -8.45 10.72
CA THR A 288 29.42 -7.95 11.39
C THR A 288 30.15 -8.99 12.23
N ASP A 289 29.63 -10.22 12.31
CA ASP A 289 30.27 -11.29 13.08
C ASP A 289 31.45 -11.91 12.30
N PRO A 290 32.67 -11.94 12.89
CA PRO A 290 33.90 -12.35 12.19
C PRO A 290 33.99 -13.85 11.86
N ILE A 291 32.94 -14.65 12.08
CA ILE A 291 32.94 -16.10 11.84
C ILE A 291 32.35 -16.47 10.46
N THR A 292 31.84 -15.51 9.69
CA THR A 292 31.17 -15.79 8.40
C THR A 292 31.77 -15.12 7.15
N ASN A 293 32.96 -14.52 7.25
CA ASN A 293 33.73 -14.06 6.08
C ASN A 293 34.96 -14.93 5.82
#